data_AF-A0AAJ1NMK9-F1
#
_entry.id   AF-A0AAJ1NMK9-F1
#
_cell.length_a   1.000
_cell.length_b   1.000
_cell.length_c   1.000
_cell.angle_alpha   90.00
_cell.angle_beta   90.00
_cell.angle_gamma   90.00
#
_symmetry.space_group_name_H-M   'P 1'
#
loop_
_entity.id
_entity.type
_entity.pdbx_description
1 polymer ?
#
loop_
_entity_poly.entity_id
_entity_poly.type
_entity_poly.pdbx_seq_one_letter_code
_entity_poly.pdbx_strand_id
1 'polypeptide(L)'
;MFERVLSFLRDLPAAGASKPSADDPRVAASALLYHVMNADGVRQDIEWERFKEILAETYSISGDELDALAAAGERADNEAIDLYAFTSVLKRHLDAEARKAFIGLMWEIVYADGELHELEDNTVWRVAELIGVERHDRIEARRKAAAEAPGARGTSSDE
;
A
#
# COMPACT_ATOMS: atom_id res chain seq x y z
N MET A 1 6.62 16.29 0.25
CA MET A 1 7.11 15.34 1.30
C MET A 1 7.00 13.88 0.83
N PHE A 2 5.95 13.55 0.06
CA PHE A 2 5.71 12.22 -0.54
C PHE A 2 6.70 11.80 -1.65
N GLU A 3 7.29 12.75 -2.38
CA GLU A 3 8.31 12.41 -3.40
C GLU A 3 9.51 11.64 -2.85
N ARG A 4 9.86 11.86 -1.58
CA ARG A 4 10.94 11.13 -0.90
C ARG A 4 10.55 9.69 -0.55
N VAL A 5 9.25 9.42 -0.48
CA VAL A 5 8.65 8.11 -0.21
C VAL A 5 8.68 7.26 -1.48
N LEU A 6 8.16 7.85 -2.55
CA LEU A 6 8.16 7.25 -3.88
C LEU A 6 9.59 7.04 -4.38
N SER A 7 10.54 7.93 -4.05
CA SER A 7 11.94 7.74 -4.44
C SER A 7 12.59 6.50 -3.80
N PHE A 8 12.31 6.19 -2.53
CA PHE A 8 12.94 5.01 -1.89
C PHE A 8 12.29 3.70 -2.36
N LEU A 9 10.97 3.69 -2.60
CA LEU A 9 10.29 2.52 -3.15
C LEU A 9 10.80 2.21 -4.56
N ARG A 10 11.08 3.26 -5.35
CA ARG A 10 11.76 3.16 -6.65
C ARG A 10 13.15 2.55 -6.56
N ASP A 11 13.89 2.84 -5.48
CA ASP A 11 15.25 2.33 -5.25
C ASP A 11 15.28 0.91 -4.66
N LEU A 12 14.11 0.29 -4.40
CA LEU A 12 14.07 -1.08 -3.90
C LEU A 12 14.69 -2.04 -4.92
N PRO A 13 15.73 -2.81 -4.54
CA PRO A 13 16.39 -3.69 -5.47
C PRO A 13 15.41 -4.78 -5.91
N ALA A 14 15.22 -4.91 -7.23
CA ALA A 14 14.63 -6.11 -7.79
C ALA A 14 15.53 -7.28 -7.41
N ALA A 15 15.01 -8.25 -6.64
CA ALA A 15 15.73 -9.48 -6.36
C ALA A 15 16.15 -10.10 -7.71
N GLY A 16 17.44 -10.34 -7.89
CA GLY A 16 18.03 -10.60 -9.21
C GLY A 16 17.38 -11.74 -10.00
N ALA A 17 17.12 -11.44 -11.28
CA ALA A 17 16.80 -12.31 -12.42
C ALA A 17 15.37 -12.90 -12.57
N SER A 18 14.74 -12.48 -13.69
CA SER A 18 13.62 -13.09 -14.44
C SER A 18 12.36 -13.50 -13.65
N LYS A 19 11.36 -12.63 -13.75
CA LYS A 19 9.99 -12.66 -13.15
C LYS A 19 9.93 -12.16 -11.70
N PRO A 20 8.99 -11.25 -11.40
CA PRO A 20 8.75 -10.82 -10.02
C PRO A 20 8.36 -12.03 -9.16
N SER A 21 9.09 -12.27 -8.07
CA SER A 21 8.79 -13.33 -7.09
C SER A 21 8.25 -12.71 -5.81
N ALA A 22 7.64 -13.51 -4.93
CA ALA A 22 7.13 -13.03 -3.63
C ALA A 22 8.22 -12.44 -2.71
N ASP A 23 9.50 -12.73 -2.97
CA ASP A 23 10.65 -12.15 -2.27
C ASP A 23 11.09 -10.78 -2.84
N ASP A 24 10.59 -10.36 -4.01
CA ASP A 24 10.83 -9.02 -4.54
C ASP A 24 10.06 -8.00 -3.67
N PRO A 25 10.73 -7.02 -3.05
CA PRO A 25 10.07 -6.04 -2.20
C PRO A 25 9.00 -5.21 -2.94
N ARG A 26 9.10 -5.05 -4.26
CA ARG A 26 8.07 -4.39 -5.08
C ARG A 26 6.81 -5.25 -5.17
N VAL A 27 6.96 -6.57 -5.28
CA VAL A 27 5.84 -7.52 -5.28
C VAL A 27 5.22 -7.59 -3.90
N ALA A 28 6.02 -7.64 -2.84
CA ALA A 28 5.53 -7.64 -1.46
C ALA A 28 4.73 -6.35 -1.15
N ALA A 29 5.23 -5.19 -1.57
CA ALA A 29 4.50 -3.93 -1.46
C ALA A 29 3.21 -3.97 -2.28
N SER A 30 3.28 -4.38 -3.54
CA SER A 30 2.12 -4.49 -4.42
C SER A 30 1.05 -5.45 -3.89
N ALA A 31 1.46 -6.57 -3.27
CA ALA A 31 0.55 -7.54 -2.67
C ALA A 31 -0.18 -6.96 -1.46
N LEU A 32 0.50 -6.25 -0.57
CA LEU A 32 -0.13 -5.61 0.59
C LEU A 32 -1.08 -4.46 0.19
N LEU A 33 -0.71 -3.69 -0.84
CA LEU A 33 -1.56 -2.64 -1.40
C LEU A 33 -2.81 -3.24 -2.09
N TYR A 34 -2.64 -4.36 -2.80
CA TYR A 34 -3.76 -5.11 -3.35
C TYR A 34 -4.65 -5.71 -2.25
N HIS A 35 -4.06 -6.28 -1.20
CA HIS A 35 -4.78 -6.91 -0.10
C HIS A 35 -5.72 -5.93 0.61
N VAL A 36 -5.25 -4.71 0.88
CA VAL A 36 -6.08 -3.69 1.53
C VAL A 36 -7.17 -3.18 0.58
N MET A 37 -6.87 -2.99 -0.70
CA MET A 37 -7.85 -2.61 -1.72
C MET A 37 -8.97 -3.64 -1.86
N ASN A 38 -8.66 -4.93 -1.74
CA ASN A 38 -9.61 -6.04 -1.91
C ASN A 38 -10.07 -6.64 -0.56
N ALA A 39 -9.95 -5.90 0.54
CA ALA A 39 -10.16 -6.44 1.90
C ALA A 39 -11.60 -6.93 2.14
N ASP A 40 -12.59 -6.37 1.43
CA ASP A 40 -14.00 -6.79 1.48
C ASP A 40 -14.35 -7.90 0.48
N GLY A 41 -13.39 -8.30 -0.37
CA GLY A 41 -13.53 -9.32 -1.41
C GLY A 41 -14.25 -8.87 -2.68
N VAL A 42 -14.57 -7.58 -2.83
CA VAL A 42 -15.29 -7.03 -3.99
C VAL A 42 -14.41 -6.03 -4.72
N ARG A 43 -13.61 -6.52 -5.66
CA ARG A 43 -12.83 -5.65 -6.55
C ARG A 43 -13.73 -4.86 -7.51
N GLN A 44 -13.60 -3.54 -7.52
CA GLN A 44 -14.17 -2.65 -8.52
C GLN A 44 -13.10 -2.17 -9.52
N ASP A 45 -13.50 -1.92 -10.76
CA ASP A 45 -12.55 -1.43 -11.80
C ASP A 45 -11.92 -0.08 -11.41
N ILE A 46 -12.64 0.77 -10.67
CA ILE A 46 -12.11 2.05 -10.20
C ILE A 46 -10.97 1.87 -9.19
N GLU A 47 -11.12 0.94 -8.25
CA GLU A 47 -10.09 0.63 -7.24
C GLU A 47 -8.85 0.05 -7.91
N TRP A 48 -9.04 -0.82 -8.90
CA TRP A 48 -7.95 -1.40 -9.67
C TRP A 48 -7.13 -0.36 -10.43
N GLU A 49 -7.79 0.58 -11.11
CA GLU A 49 -7.09 1.67 -11.80
C GLU A 49 -6.36 2.59 -10.81
N ARG A 50 -6.95 2.90 -9.65
CA ARG A 50 -6.27 3.67 -8.59
C ARG A 50 -5.04 2.96 -8.03
N PHE A 51 -5.15 1.67 -7.77
CA PHE A 51 -4.03 0.84 -7.36
C PHE A 51 -2.90 0.90 -8.41
N LYS A 52 -3.22 0.79 -9.70
CA LYS A 52 -2.25 0.93 -10.78
C LYS A 52 -1.66 2.33 -10.88
N GLU A 53 -2.44 3.38 -10.72
CA GLU A 53 -1.94 4.77 -10.69
C GLU A 53 -0.91 4.95 -9.58
N ILE A 54 -1.21 4.47 -8.37
CA ILE A 54 -0.29 4.53 -7.22
C ILE A 54 0.99 3.75 -7.49
N LEU A 55 0.91 2.55 -8.06
CA LEU A 55 2.10 1.78 -8.46
C LEU A 55 2.91 2.51 -9.54
N ALA A 56 2.25 3.10 -10.54
CA ALA A 56 2.88 3.85 -11.62
C ALA A 56 3.66 5.05 -11.09
N GLU A 57 3.05 5.82 -10.19
CA GLU A 57 3.69 6.98 -9.56
C GLU A 57 4.83 6.57 -8.62
N THR A 58 4.60 5.54 -7.81
CA THR A 58 5.57 5.00 -6.85
C THR A 58 6.84 4.53 -7.53
N TYR A 59 6.72 3.69 -8.53
CA TYR A 59 7.86 3.07 -9.20
C TYR A 59 8.30 3.81 -10.47
N SER A 60 7.56 4.84 -10.89
CA SER A 60 7.79 5.55 -12.15
C SER A 60 7.79 4.62 -13.37
N ILE A 61 6.85 3.67 -13.37
CA ILE A 61 6.65 2.63 -14.41
C ILE A 61 5.31 2.81 -15.11
N SER A 62 5.16 2.24 -16.31
CA SER A 62 3.91 2.30 -17.08
C SER A 62 3.81 1.14 -18.07
N GLY A 63 2.64 0.99 -18.71
CA GLY A 63 2.40 -0.05 -19.72
C GLY A 63 2.62 -1.46 -19.19
N ASP A 64 3.27 -2.31 -19.98
CA ASP A 64 3.48 -3.73 -19.68
C ASP A 64 4.20 -3.97 -18.34
N GLU A 65 5.10 -3.08 -17.92
CA GLU A 65 5.81 -3.22 -16.64
C GLU A 65 4.88 -2.98 -15.45
N LEU A 66 4.03 -1.96 -15.54
CA LEU A 66 3.02 -1.67 -14.54
C LEU A 66 2.02 -2.83 -14.42
N ASP A 67 1.52 -3.30 -15.55
CA ASP A 67 0.58 -4.42 -15.61
C ASP A 67 1.20 -5.70 -15.04
N ALA A 68 2.48 -5.95 -15.33
CA ALA A 68 3.20 -7.11 -14.80
C ALA A 68 3.39 -7.03 -13.29
N LEU A 69 3.69 -5.86 -12.73
CA LEU A 69 3.85 -5.66 -11.29
C LEU A 69 2.51 -5.78 -10.56
N ALA A 70 1.48 -5.09 -11.05
CA ALA A 70 0.13 -5.14 -10.49
C ALA A 70 -0.39 -6.59 -10.44
N ALA A 71 -0.28 -7.32 -11.56
CA ALA A 71 -0.69 -8.71 -11.62
C ALA A 71 0.20 -9.63 -10.78
N ALA A 72 1.47 -9.29 -10.56
CA ALA A 72 2.33 -10.04 -9.64
C ALA A 72 1.92 -9.85 -8.18
N GLY A 73 1.54 -8.64 -7.78
CA GLY A 73 0.99 -8.36 -6.45
C GLY A 73 -0.31 -9.12 -6.20
N GLU A 74 -1.27 -9.05 -7.13
CA GLU A 74 -2.53 -9.81 -7.06
C GLU A 74 -2.28 -11.31 -6.95
N ARG A 75 -1.42 -11.89 -7.79
CA ARG A 75 -1.10 -13.32 -7.72
C ARG A 75 -0.44 -13.70 -6.39
N ALA A 76 0.52 -12.89 -5.94
CA ALA A 76 1.21 -13.14 -4.69
C ALA A 76 0.22 -13.13 -3.52
N ASP A 77 -0.68 -12.15 -3.45
CA ASP A 77 -1.71 -12.07 -2.42
C ASP A 77 -2.64 -13.29 -2.43
N ASN A 78 -3.13 -13.68 -3.62
CA ASN A 78 -3.99 -14.86 -3.78
C ASN A 78 -3.31 -16.19 -3.37
N GLU A 79 -1.98 -16.27 -3.49
CA GLU A 79 -1.19 -17.44 -3.11
C GLU A 79 -0.71 -17.38 -1.64
N ALA A 80 -0.86 -16.24 -0.96
CA ALA A 80 -0.32 -16.02 0.36
C ALA A 80 -1.10 -16.79 1.44
N ILE A 81 -0.36 -17.35 2.40
CA ILE A 81 -0.96 -17.95 3.60
C ILE A 81 -1.25 -16.87 4.64
N ASP A 82 -0.37 -15.87 4.74
CA ASP A 82 -0.52 -14.73 5.65
C ASP A 82 0.23 -13.48 5.15
N LEU A 83 -0.03 -12.35 5.82
CA LEU A 83 0.66 -11.07 5.57
C LEU A 83 2.11 -11.05 6.07
N TYR A 84 2.52 -12.02 6.90
CA TYR A 84 3.84 -12.01 7.52
C TYR A 84 4.94 -12.16 6.48
N ALA A 85 4.72 -12.96 5.42
CA ALA A 85 5.65 -13.12 4.32
C ALA A 85 6.03 -11.77 3.68
N PHE A 86 5.04 -10.97 3.27
CA PHE A 86 5.27 -9.67 2.63
C PHE A 86 5.81 -8.63 3.59
N THR A 87 5.23 -8.53 4.79
CA THR A 87 5.66 -7.55 5.79
C THR A 87 7.09 -7.81 6.28
N SER A 88 7.53 -9.06 6.32
CA SER A 88 8.92 -9.43 6.61
C SER A 88 9.87 -9.00 5.49
N VAL A 89 9.48 -9.17 4.21
CA VAL A 89 10.27 -8.64 3.09
C VAL A 89 10.41 -7.14 3.23
N LEU A 90 9.30 -6.40 3.37
CA LEU A 90 9.35 -4.94 3.49
C LEU A 90 10.17 -4.49 4.71
N LYS A 91 9.99 -5.11 5.87
CA LYS A 91 10.73 -4.75 7.08
C LYS A 91 12.25 -4.93 6.95
N ARG A 92 12.72 -5.85 6.10
CA ARG A 92 14.16 -6.04 5.82
C ARG A 92 14.72 -4.96 4.89
N HIS A 93 13.90 -4.40 4.00
CA HIS A 93 14.33 -3.47 2.97
C HIS A 93 13.99 -2.01 3.28
N LEU A 94 13.03 -1.75 4.17
CA LEU A 94 12.55 -0.42 4.52
C LEU A 94 13.06 0.00 5.89
N ASP A 95 13.59 1.22 5.97
CA ASP A 95 13.90 1.86 7.24
C ASP A 95 12.62 2.34 7.98
N ALA A 96 12.77 2.97 9.14
CA ALA A 96 11.61 3.43 9.92
C ALA A 96 10.75 4.46 9.19
N GLU A 97 11.36 5.43 8.50
CA GLU A 97 10.62 6.49 7.80
C GLU A 97 9.92 5.93 6.56
N ALA A 98 10.61 5.04 5.85
CA ALA A 98 10.06 4.31 4.71
C ALA A 98 8.84 3.46 5.09
N ARG A 99 8.88 2.77 6.24
CA ARG A 99 7.74 1.99 6.73
C ARG A 99 6.54 2.87 7.09
N LYS A 100 6.74 4.01 7.76
CA LYS A 100 5.65 4.96 8.06
C LYS A 100 5.00 5.46 6.79
N ALA A 101 5.84 5.77 5.80
CA ALA A 101 5.38 6.27 4.54
C ALA A 101 4.60 5.24 3.71
N PHE A 102 5.02 3.97 3.76
CA PHE A 102 4.26 2.86 3.17
C PHE A 102 2.87 2.73 3.80
N ILE A 103 2.73 2.95 5.11
CA ILE A 103 1.41 3.01 5.76
C ILE A 103 0.58 4.20 5.27
N GLY A 104 1.21 5.35 4.99
CA GLY A 104 0.55 6.48 4.33
C GLY A 104 -0.04 6.09 2.97
N LEU A 105 0.74 5.40 2.13
CA LEU A 105 0.29 4.89 0.83
C LEU A 105 -0.91 3.95 0.95
N MET A 106 -0.90 3.04 1.94
CA MET A 106 -2.05 2.17 2.18
C MET A 106 -3.32 2.98 2.53
N TRP A 107 -3.19 4.03 3.32
CA TRP A 107 -4.33 4.90 3.65
C TRP A 107 -4.88 5.66 2.44
N GLU A 108 -4.03 6.05 1.49
CA GLU A 108 -4.48 6.71 0.26
C GLU A 108 -5.32 5.79 -0.62
N ILE A 109 -4.95 4.50 -0.70
CA ILE A 109 -5.77 3.48 -1.38
C ILE A 109 -7.14 3.37 -0.69
N VAL A 110 -7.12 3.22 0.62
CA VAL A 110 -8.34 3.03 1.42
C VAL A 110 -9.28 4.23 1.30
N TYR A 111 -8.75 5.45 1.30
CA TYR A 111 -9.56 6.66 1.16
C TYR A 111 -9.84 7.06 -0.29
N ALA A 112 -9.49 6.24 -1.29
CA ALA A 112 -9.57 6.62 -2.70
C ALA A 112 -11.01 6.84 -3.18
N ASP A 113 -11.97 6.11 -2.62
CA ASP A 113 -13.41 6.26 -2.91
C ASP A 113 -14.14 7.19 -1.91
N GLY A 114 -13.45 7.62 -0.86
CA GLY A 114 -13.94 8.52 0.18
C GLY A 114 -14.66 7.83 1.34
N GLU A 115 -14.79 6.51 1.32
CA GLU A 115 -15.33 5.72 2.42
C GLU A 115 -14.19 4.96 3.13
N LEU A 116 -14.45 4.51 4.36
CA LEU A 116 -13.51 3.67 5.11
C LEU A 116 -14.30 2.53 5.71
N HIS A 117 -13.93 1.31 5.34
CA HIS A 117 -14.53 0.10 5.86
C HIS A 117 -13.68 -0.50 7.00
N GLU A 118 -14.35 -1.23 7.90
CA GLU A 118 -13.70 -1.83 9.08
C GLU A 118 -12.62 -2.85 8.69
N LEU A 119 -12.83 -3.61 7.61
CA LEU A 119 -11.87 -4.60 7.11
C LEU A 119 -10.58 -3.93 6.61
N GLU A 120 -10.69 -2.76 5.98
CA GLU A 120 -9.56 -1.97 5.50
C GLU A 120 -8.78 -1.35 6.66
N ASP A 121 -9.47 -0.74 7.64
CA ASP A 121 -8.84 -0.17 8.85
C ASP A 121 -8.04 -1.25 9.58
N ASN A 122 -8.65 -2.43 9.78
CA ASN A 122 -8.01 -3.58 10.42
C ASN A 122 -6.79 -4.07 9.63
N THR A 123 -6.87 -4.10 8.30
CA THR A 123 -5.76 -4.49 7.43
C THR A 123 -4.58 -3.54 7.56
N VAL A 124 -4.80 -2.23 7.43
CA VAL A 124 -3.73 -1.23 7.57
C VAL A 124 -3.12 -1.27 8.98
N TRP A 125 -3.97 -1.44 9.99
CA TRP A 125 -3.51 -1.63 11.37
C TRP A 125 -2.57 -2.82 11.51
N ARG A 126 -2.97 -3.98 10.98
CA ARG A 126 -2.21 -5.22 11.07
C ARG A 126 -0.88 -5.10 10.34
N VAL A 127 -0.87 -4.53 9.14
CA VAL A 127 0.37 -4.32 8.37
C VAL A 127 1.31 -3.38 9.11
N ALA A 128 0.82 -2.26 9.66
CA ALA A 128 1.63 -1.31 10.43
C ALA A 128 2.33 -1.98 11.62
N GLU A 129 1.62 -2.82 12.37
CA GLU A 129 2.22 -3.57 13.49
C GLU A 129 3.32 -4.54 13.01
N LEU A 130 3.05 -5.30 11.95
CA LEU A 130 3.98 -6.30 11.43
C LEU A 130 5.27 -5.69 10.89
N ILE A 131 5.16 -4.59 10.15
CA ILE A 131 6.34 -3.88 9.67
C ILE A 131 7.01 -3.08 10.79
N GLY A 132 6.33 -2.80 11.92
CA GLY A 132 6.90 -2.13 13.09
C GLY A 132 6.83 -0.61 13.02
N VAL A 133 5.66 -0.08 12.63
CA VAL A 133 5.30 1.34 12.70
C VAL A 133 4.55 1.58 14.01
N GLU A 134 4.98 2.62 14.74
CA GLU A 134 4.40 2.98 16.02
C GLU A 134 2.96 3.47 15.88
N ARG A 135 2.16 3.26 16.93
CA ARG A 135 0.74 3.65 16.95
C ARG A 135 0.53 5.13 16.64
N HIS A 136 1.39 5.99 17.17
CA HIS A 136 1.34 7.44 16.95
C HIS A 136 1.46 7.77 15.45
N ASP A 137 2.48 7.22 14.79
CA ASP A 137 2.79 7.52 13.39
C ASP A 137 1.70 7.01 12.45
N ARG A 138 1.10 5.85 12.75
CA ARG A 138 -0.07 5.37 12.00
C ARG A 138 -1.27 6.31 12.11
N ILE A 139 -1.56 6.83 13.30
CA ILE A 139 -2.69 7.76 13.50
C ILE A 139 -2.43 9.06 12.72
N GLU A 140 -1.20 9.56 12.73
CA GLU A 140 -0.80 10.73 11.95
C GLU A 140 -0.96 10.49 10.45
N ALA A 141 -0.48 9.33 9.94
CA ALA A 141 -0.63 8.95 8.54
C ALA A 141 -2.10 8.89 8.10
N ARG A 142 -2.97 8.26 8.91
CA ARG A 142 -4.42 8.19 8.65
C ARG A 142 -5.05 9.58 8.58
N ARG A 143 -4.74 10.45 9.55
CA ARG A 143 -5.27 11.82 9.60
C ARG A 143 -4.87 12.63 8.37
N LYS A 144 -3.62 12.48 7.93
CA LYS A 144 -3.11 13.16 6.75
C LYS A 144 -3.81 12.68 5.49
N ALA A 145 -3.89 11.36 5.26
CA ALA A 145 -4.56 10.79 4.09
C ALA A 145 -6.04 11.19 4.04
N ALA A 146 -6.75 11.14 5.17
CA ALA A 146 -8.15 11.58 5.26
C ALA A 146 -8.35 13.07 4.92
N ALA A 147 -7.35 13.93 5.20
CA ALA A 147 -7.41 15.35 4.85
C ALA A 147 -7.11 15.60 3.36
N GLU A 148 -6.38 14.70 2.70
CA GLU A 148 -6.01 14.77 1.29
C GLU A 148 -7.05 14.06 0.37
N ALA A 149 -7.93 13.23 0.95
CA ALA A 149 -8.94 12.46 0.23
C ALA A 149 -9.99 13.34 -0.51
N PRO A 150 -10.31 13.04 -1.78
CA PRO A 150 -11.31 13.77 -2.55
C PRO A 150 -12.72 13.49 -2.01
N GLY A 151 -13.23 14.40 -1.17
CA GLY A 151 -14.53 14.23 -0.51
C GLY A 151 -14.56 14.66 0.95
N ALA A 152 -13.41 15.05 1.53
CA ALA A 152 -13.29 15.57 2.88
C ALA A 152 -13.94 16.96 3.07
N ARG A 153 -15.25 17.09 2.82
CA ARG A 153 -16.07 18.06 3.53
C ARG A 153 -16.37 17.46 4.89
N GLY A 154 -15.44 17.64 5.82
CA GLY A 154 -15.68 17.36 7.21
C GLY A 154 -16.92 18.12 7.68
N THR A 155 -17.99 17.40 8.01
CA THR A 155 -18.88 17.87 9.08
C THR A 155 -18.12 17.61 10.37
N SER A 156 -17.34 18.60 10.81
CA SER A 156 -16.90 18.67 12.19
C SER A 156 -18.15 18.86 13.05
N SER A 157 -18.78 17.78 13.46
CA SER A 157 -19.63 17.79 14.65
C SER A 157 -18.70 17.69 15.84
N ASP A 158 -18.06 18.81 16.16
CA ASP A 158 -17.63 19.09 17.53
C ASP A 158 -18.89 19.52 18.31
N GLU A 159 -19.43 18.60 19.09
CA GLU A 159 -20.17 18.88 20.34
C GLU A 159 -19.60 18.00 21.46
#